data_AF-A0A815FKY1-F1
#
_entry.id   AF-A0A815FKY1-F1
#
_cell.length_a   1.000
_cell.length_b   1.000
_cell.length_c   1.000
_cell.angle_alpha   90.00
_cell.angle_beta   90.00
_cell.angle_gamma   90.00
#
_symmetry.space_group_name_H-M   'P 1'
#
loop_
_entity.id
_entity.type
_entity.pdbx_description
1 polymer ?
#
loop_
_entity_poly.entity_id
_entity_poly.type
_entity_poly.pdbx_seq_one_letter_code
_entity_poly.pdbx_strand_id
1 'polypeptide(L)'
;MENFTIEIDTDSDDHLIHVRQLLGSDDLRVGLDAYEPLDNLQEVYWPIRHAKVGQLYSGDPGRKTHWLFAEICPCHLGKGEPTSNNTLLSGKIRSRGKLGDDCGHIIACSLGGKMVEFNLFPQQKYINRGWKGWNQHWRIGIEYTIWIWLINPFRIKPSVEFQVRFFYNDQTYRDRPDHGKFLIKFKCDGYEKNKKVDNRDKKEISMELYTILKGDLMNTIENESDSVPEPNYEKFTTARVSKFHDLTSEQFQHFILLLLNDYKANEQQHVEPTSASSGYRPTTTPLTYK
;
A
#
# COMPACT_ATOMS: atom_id res chain seq x y z
N MET A 1 -23.43 11.78 -4.74
CA MET A 1 -22.11 11.56 -4.13
C MET A 1 -21.41 10.49 -4.93
N GLU A 2 -20.28 10.83 -5.53
CA GLU A 2 -19.49 9.90 -6.32
C GLU A 2 -18.45 9.24 -5.39
N ASN A 3 -18.88 8.18 -4.70
CA ASN A 3 -18.05 7.45 -3.77
C ASN A 3 -17.93 6.01 -4.23
N PHE A 4 -16.76 5.41 -4.07
CA PHE A 4 -16.58 3.97 -4.29
C PHE A 4 -15.58 3.39 -3.30
N THR A 5 -15.63 2.07 -3.14
CA THR A 5 -14.77 1.32 -2.21
C THR A 5 -14.08 0.18 -2.95
N ILE A 6 -12.79 0.03 -2.67
CA ILE A 6 -11.96 -1.08 -3.13
C ILE A 6 -11.52 -1.87 -1.91
N GLU A 7 -11.65 -3.19 -1.98
CA GLU A 7 -11.09 -4.13 -1.03
C GLU A 7 -9.86 -4.81 -1.62
N ILE A 8 -8.82 -4.93 -0.80
CA ILE A 8 -7.56 -5.60 -1.12
C ILE A 8 -7.21 -6.56 0.02
N ASP A 9 -6.91 -7.80 -0.30
CA ASP A 9 -6.35 -8.78 0.64
C ASP A 9 -4.93 -9.15 0.22
N THR A 10 -4.01 -9.20 1.19
CA THR A 10 -2.61 -9.57 0.97
C THR A 10 -2.12 -10.70 1.85
N ASP A 11 -1.09 -11.41 1.39
CA ASP A 11 -0.42 -12.47 2.15
C ASP A 11 0.67 -11.93 3.09
N SER A 12 1.46 -12.84 3.66
CA SER A 12 2.48 -12.51 4.66
C SER A 12 3.65 -11.73 4.09
N ASP A 13 3.87 -11.82 2.79
CA ASP A 13 4.86 -11.05 2.09
C ASP A 13 4.17 -9.96 1.28
N ASP A 14 2.97 -9.53 1.69
CA ASP A 14 2.21 -8.41 1.14
C ASP A 14 1.85 -8.56 -0.36
N HIS A 15 1.80 -9.79 -0.87
CA HIS A 15 1.35 -10.10 -2.24
C HIS A 15 -0.16 -10.06 -2.37
N LEU A 16 -0.68 -9.67 -3.54
CA LEU A 16 -2.12 -9.54 -3.76
C LEU A 16 -2.82 -10.90 -3.87
N ILE A 17 -3.62 -11.25 -2.87
CA ILE A 17 -4.46 -12.46 -2.90
C ILE A 17 -5.78 -12.15 -3.60
N HIS A 18 -6.43 -11.06 -3.22
CA HIS A 18 -7.78 -10.73 -3.68
C HIS A 18 -7.95 -9.21 -3.86
N VAL A 19 -8.69 -8.84 -4.90
CA VAL A 19 -9.07 -7.46 -5.22
C VAL A 19 -10.51 -7.48 -5.68
N ARG A 20 -11.38 -6.67 -5.08
CA ARG A 20 -12.75 -6.49 -5.56
C ARG A 20 -13.31 -5.12 -5.23
N GLN A 21 -14.28 -4.71 -6.05
CA GLN A 21 -15.18 -3.62 -5.70
C GLN A 21 -16.21 -4.13 -4.70
N LEU A 22 -16.49 -3.32 -3.68
CA LEU A 22 -17.60 -3.57 -2.78
C LEU A 22 -18.81 -2.71 -3.16
N LEU A 23 -19.98 -3.34 -3.18
CA LEU A 23 -21.28 -2.67 -3.36
C LEU A 23 -21.94 -2.33 -2.01
N GLY A 24 -21.30 -2.64 -0.88
CA GLY A 24 -21.82 -2.47 0.47
C GLY A 24 -20.76 -2.00 1.47
N SER A 25 -21.18 -1.83 2.73
CA SER A 25 -20.30 -1.42 3.84
C SER A 25 -19.68 -2.63 4.51
N ASP A 26 -18.56 -3.13 3.99
CA ASP A 26 -17.71 -3.98 4.83
C ASP A 26 -17.08 -3.12 5.91
N ASP A 27 -17.12 -3.64 7.13
CA ASP A 27 -16.57 -3.01 8.32
C ASP A 27 -15.50 -3.92 8.90
N LEU A 28 -14.23 -3.52 8.77
CA LEU A 28 -13.12 -4.32 9.28
C LEU A 28 -13.06 -4.34 10.83
N ARG A 29 -13.91 -3.56 11.51
CA ARG A 29 -13.93 -3.47 12.98
C ARG A 29 -14.51 -4.71 13.68
N VAL A 30 -15.22 -5.57 12.95
CA VAL A 30 -15.93 -6.73 13.53
C VAL A 30 -14.95 -7.70 14.20
N GLY A 31 -15.26 -8.13 15.43
CA GLY A 31 -14.47 -9.11 16.17
C GLY A 31 -13.16 -8.56 16.74
N LEU A 32 -13.09 -7.25 16.99
CA LEU A 32 -11.93 -6.60 17.59
C LEU A 32 -12.17 -6.18 19.05
N ASP A 33 -13.17 -6.73 19.72
CA ASP A 33 -13.56 -6.32 21.07
C ASP A 33 -12.50 -6.66 22.12
N ALA A 34 -11.65 -7.65 21.83
CA ALA A 34 -10.57 -8.07 22.70
C ALA A 34 -9.28 -7.23 22.58
N TYR A 35 -9.22 -6.27 21.66
CA TYR A 35 -8.02 -5.44 21.44
C TYR A 35 -8.16 -4.06 22.07
N GLU A 36 -7.04 -3.54 22.56
CA GLU A 36 -7.00 -2.24 23.23
C GLU A 36 -7.23 -1.12 22.20
N PRO A 37 -8.25 -0.26 22.39
CA PRO A 37 -8.35 0.96 21.60
C PRO A 37 -7.24 1.94 22.02
N LEU A 38 -6.70 2.68 21.06
CA LEU A 38 -5.95 3.90 21.34
C LEU A 38 -6.94 5.06 21.46
N ASP A 39 -7.48 5.24 22.67
CA ASP A 39 -8.39 6.35 22.97
C ASP A 39 -7.65 7.68 22.94
N ASN A 40 -8.37 8.75 22.59
CA ASN A 40 -7.87 10.13 22.57
C ASN A 40 -6.60 10.32 21.71
N LEU A 41 -6.55 9.68 20.53
CA LEU A 41 -5.52 10.00 19.54
C LEU A 41 -5.51 11.51 19.29
N GLN A 42 -4.43 12.15 19.71
CA GLN A 42 -4.23 13.59 19.59
C GLN A 42 -4.16 13.99 18.11
N GLU A 43 -4.48 15.24 17.81
CA GLU A 43 -4.42 15.79 16.44
C GLU A 43 -3.03 15.66 15.80
N VAL A 44 -1.98 15.56 16.61
CA VAL A 44 -0.60 15.29 16.17
C VAL A 44 -0.46 13.98 15.39
N TYR A 45 -1.38 13.02 15.57
CA TYR A 45 -1.37 11.71 14.89
C TYR A 45 -2.22 11.67 13.61
N TRP A 46 -2.87 12.77 13.22
CA TRP A 46 -3.62 12.81 11.96
C TRP A 46 -2.71 12.51 10.77
N PRO A 47 -3.19 11.74 9.77
CA PRO A 47 -4.59 11.40 9.47
C PRO A 47 -5.18 10.19 10.23
N ILE A 48 -4.42 9.52 11.10
CA ILE A 48 -4.89 8.33 11.82
C ILE A 48 -5.87 8.77 12.90
N ARG A 49 -7.13 8.32 12.79
CA ARG A 49 -8.19 8.71 13.73
C ARG A 49 -8.43 7.67 14.80
N HIS A 50 -8.26 6.39 14.45
CA HIS A 50 -8.51 5.27 15.34
C HIS A 50 -7.52 4.15 15.06
N ALA A 51 -7.14 3.45 16.13
CA ALA A 51 -6.37 2.22 16.03
C ALA A 51 -6.74 1.28 17.18
N LYS A 52 -6.71 -0.02 16.90
CA LYS A 52 -6.79 -1.09 17.88
C LYS A 52 -5.50 -1.89 17.84
N VAL A 53 -4.91 -2.07 19.02
CA VAL A 53 -3.56 -2.60 19.18
C VAL A 53 -3.54 -3.76 20.17
N GLY A 54 -2.55 -4.63 20.02
CA GLY A 54 -2.26 -5.74 20.92
C GLY A 54 -0.83 -5.67 21.45
N GLN A 55 -0.57 -6.38 22.53
CA GLN A 55 0.79 -6.54 23.06
C GLN A 55 1.65 -7.38 22.12
N LEU A 56 2.96 -7.11 22.12
CA LEU A 56 3.94 -7.91 21.41
C LEU A 56 4.16 -9.25 22.12
N TYR A 57 4.48 -10.29 21.34
CA TYR A 57 4.80 -11.60 21.91
C TYR A 57 6.26 -11.72 22.36
N SER A 58 7.13 -10.85 21.86
CA SER A 58 8.57 -10.81 22.18
C SER A 58 8.89 -10.40 23.62
N GLY A 59 7.88 -10.08 24.45
CA GLY A 59 8.06 -9.58 25.82
C GLY A 59 8.46 -8.10 25.88
N ASP A 60 8.66 -7.46 24.72
CA ASP A 60 8.84 -6.02 24.63
C ASP A 60 7.57 -5.28 25.09
N PRO A 61 7.68 -4.12 25.76
CA PRO A 61 6.53 -3.32 26.19
C PRO A 61 5.81 -2.62 25.02
N GLY A 62 6.19 -2.95 23.78
CA GLY A 62 5.64 -2.34 22.58
C GLY A 62 4.27 -2.89 22.21
N ARG A 63 3.71 -2.33 21.14
CA ARG A 63 2.39 -2.66 20.63
C ARG A 63 2.47 -3.02 19.14
N LYS A 64 1.55 -3.86 18.69
CA LYS A 64 1.31 -4.14 17.27
C LYS A 64 -0.11 -3.81 16.88
N THR A 65 -0.29 -3.36 15.65
CA THR A 65 -1.58 -2.88 15.14
C THR A 65 -2.39 -4.03 14.59
N HIS A 66 -3.57 -4.26 15.15
CA HIS A 66 -4.53 -5.22 14.59
C HIS A 66 -5.52 -4.55 13.65
N TRP A 67 -5.82 -3.27 13.90
CA TRP A 67 -6.67 -2.47 13.02
C TRP A 67 -6.33 -1.00 13.13
N LEU A 68 -6.42 -0.30 12.00
CA LEU A 68 -6.19 1.14 11.92
C LEU A 68 -7.17 1.74 10.93
N PHE A 69 -7.73 2.89 11.29
CA PHE A 69 -8.52 3.75 10.42
C PHE A 69 -7.89 5.13 10.32
N ALA A 70 -7.70 5.58 9.07
CA ALA A 70 -7.25 6.92 8.74
C ALA A 70 -8.25 7.60 7.81
N GLU A 71 -8.39 8.91 7.98
CA GLU A 71 -9.12 9.77 7.07
C GLU A 71 -8.13 10.77 6.46
N ILE A 72 -7.81 10.52 5.19
CA ILE A 72 -6.77 11.26 4.47
C ILE A 72 -7.44 12.35 3.64
N CYS A 73 -6.97 13.58 3.79
CA CYS A 73 -7.48 14.78 3.15
C CYS A 73 -6.31 15.51 2.46
N PRO A 74 -6.57 16.43 1.52
CA PRO A 74 -5.51 17.14 0.80
C PRO A 74 -4.54 17.86 1.73
N CYS A 75 -5.02 18.34 2.88
CA CYS A 75 -4.19 19.02 3.88
C CYS A 75 -3.18 18.12 4.61
N HIS A 76 -3.28 16.78 4.48
CA HIS A 76 -2.38 15.82 5.11
C HIS A 76 -1.21 15.42 4.22
N LEU A 77 -1.34 15.60 2.90
CA LEU A 77 -0.32 15.23 1.92
C LEU A 77 1.01 15.92 2.19
N GLY A 78 2.08 15.13 2.18
CA GLY A 78 3.46 15.57 2.41
C GLY A 78 3.79 15.94 3.86
N LYS A 79 2.87 15.73 4.82
CA LYS A 79 3.07 16.09 6.24
C LYS A 79 3.39 14.91 7.14
N GLY A 80 3.74 13.76 6.56
CA GLY A 80 4.14 12.60 7.34
C GLY A 80 5.55 12.72 7.88
N GLU A 81 5.95 11.69 8.63
CA GLU A 81 7.25 11.62 9.28
C GLU A 81 8.02 10.42 8.74
N PRO A 82 9.19 10.62 8.13
CA PRO A 82 9.99 9.51 7.63
C PRO A 82 10.53 8.64 8.77
N THR A 83 10.89 7.39 8.43
CA THR A 83 11.41 6.44 9.44
C THR A 83 12.78 6.84 9.98
N SER A 84 13.48 7.69 9.23
CA SER A 84 14.74 8.32 9.61
C SER A 84 14.61 9.29 10.80
N ASN A 85 13.40 9.83 11.07
CA ASN A 85 13.17 10.73 12.20
C ASN A 85 13.38 10.07 13.57
N ASN A 86 13.18 8.75 13.67
CA ASN A 86 13.38 7.99 14.91
C ASN A 86 14.04 6.65 14.62
N THR A 87 15.37 6.67 14.53
CA THR A 87 16.18 5.50 14.20
C THR A 87 16.12 4.39 15.26
N LEU A 88 15.91 4.75 16.52
CA LEU A 88 15.71 3.79 17.62
C LEU A 88 14.40 3.02 17.44
N LEU A 89 13.30 3.73 17.20
CA LEU A 89 12.01 3.10 16.95
C LEU A 89 12.05 2.28 15.66
N SER A 90 12.59 2.82 14.56
CA SER A 90 12.67 2.06 13.30
C SER A 90 13.54 0.80 13.43
N GLY A 91 14.63 0.87 14.19
CA GLY A 91 15.44 -0.30 14.54
C GLY A 91 14.65 -1.36 15.32
N LYS A 92 13.89 -0.93 16.33
CA LYS A 92 13.02 -1.81 17.13
C LYS A 92 11.91 -2.45 16.30
N ILE A 93 11.31 -1.73 15.34
CA ILE A 93 10.32 -2.31 14.43
C ILE A 93 10.98 -3.37 13.54
N ARG A 94 12.13 -3.09 12.93
CA ARG A 94 12.84 -4.05 12.07
C ARG A 94 13.19 -5.35 12.80
N SER A 95 13.62 -5.27 14.06
CA SER A 95 14.03 -6.47 14.83
C SER A 95 12.89 -7.43 15.17
N ARG A 96 11.62 -7.02 14.99
CA ARG A 96 10.43 -7.86 15.21
C ARG A 96 10.06 -8.73 14.01
N GLY A 97 10.66 -8.44 12.84
CA GLY A 97 10.37 -9.12 11.57
C GLY A 97 11.37 -10.19 11.19
N LYS A 98 11.34 -10.56 9.90
CA LYS A 98 12.33 -11.43 9.27
C LYS A 98 13.66 -10.69 9.12
N LEU A 99 14.77 -11.43 9.07
CA LEU A 99 16.08 -10.83 8.78
C LEU A 99 16.03 -10.09 7.43
N GLY A 100 16.35 -8.79 7.46
CA GLY A 100 16.33 -7.93 6.27
C GLY A 100 14.99 -7.23 6.02
N ASP A 101 14.01 -7.36 6.91
CA ASP A 101 12.82 -6.51 6.91
C ASP A 101 13.18 -5.05 7.22
N ASP A 102 12.35 -4.17 6.68
CA ASP A 102 12.32 -2.74 6.93
C ASP A 102 11.25 -2.35 7.96
N CYS A 103 11.32 -1.08 8.36
CA CYS A 103 10.24 -0.44 9.12
C CYS A 103 9.22 0.11 8.11
N GLY A 104 8.18 -0.65 7.83
CA GLY A 104 7.11 -0.26 6.93
C GLY A 104 6.09 0.64 7.61
N HIS A 105 5.65 1.68 6.91
CA HIS A 105 4.51 2.50 7.32
C HIS A 105 3.20 1.82 6.93
N ILE A 106 2.17 1.87 7.76
CA ILE A 106 0.79 1.46 7.43
C ILE A 106 0.14 2.54 6.56
N ILE A 107 0.04 3.76 7.09
CA ILE A 107 -0.23 4.96 6.31
C ILE A 107 1.11 5.55 5.92
N ALA A 108 1.37 5.64 4.62
CA ALA A 108 2.63 6.14 4.08
C ALA A 108 2.96 7.55 4.57
N CYS A 109 4.26 7.83 4.74
CA CYS A 109 4.77 9.16 5.08
C CYS A 109 4.22 10.24 4.12
N SER A 110 4.19 9.92 2.83
CA SER A 110 3.62 10.78 1.80
C SER A 110 2.18 11.18 2.12
N LEU A 111 1.34 10.23 2.52
CA LEU A 111 -0.09 10.45 2.79
C LEU A 111 -0.35 11.10 4.16
N GLY A 112 0.69 11.60 4.84
CA GLY A 112 0.60 12.21 6.16
C GLY A 112 0.89 11.24 7.31
N GLY A 113 1.29 10.01 7.02
CA GLY A 113 1.57 8.97 8.01
C GLY A 113 2.66 9.37 9.01
N LYS A 114 2.42 9.09 10.29
CA LYS A 114 3.30 9.48 11.40
C LYS A 114 4.24 8.35 11.82
N MET A 115 5.40 8.72 12.36
CA MET A 115 6.43 7.79 12.83
C MET A 115 6.11 7.34 14.26
N VAL A 116 5.01 6.60 14.39
CA VAL A 116 4.46 6.13 15.66
C VAL A 116 4.26 4.63 15.62
N GLU A 117 4.51 3.94 16.73
CA GLU A 117 4.58 2.48 16.77
C GLU A 117 3.36 1.76 16.16
N PHE A 118 2.15 2.30 16.35
CA PHE A 118 0.92 1.72 15.81
C PHE A 118 0.65 2.04 14.32
N ASN A 119 1.50 2.84 13.68
CA ASN A 119 1.49 3.06 12.24
C ASN A 119 2.66 2.34 11.55
N LEU A 120 3.42 1.52 12.28
CA LEU A 120 4.63 0.88 11.79
C LEU A 120 4.56 -0.62 11.97
N PHE A 121 5.17 -1.36 11.05
CA PHE A 121 5.28 -2.80 11.14
C PHE A 121 6.53 -3.30 10.41
N PRO A 122 7.05 -4.49 10.76
CA PRO A 122 8.12 -5.11 9.99
C PRO A 122 7.58 -5.50 8.60
N GLN A 123 8.21 -5.01 7.54
CA GLN A 123 7.77 -5.26 6.17
C GLN A 123 8.97 -5.66 5.31
N GLN A 124 8.76 -6.53 4.33
CA GLN A 124 9.84 -6.92 3.41
C GLN A 124 10.40 -5.67 2.70
N LYS A 125 11.73 -5.46 2.77
CA LYS A 125 12.38 -4.24 2.24
C LYS A 125 12.12 -3.96 0.77
N TYR A 126 11.93 -4.99 -0.06
CA TYR A 126 11.72 -4.80 -1.50
C TYR A 126 10.35 -4.18 -1.79
N ILE A 127 9.35 -4.54 -1.01
CA ILE A 127 7.99 -3.99 -1.09
C ILE A 127 7.95 -2.61 -0.45
N ASN A 128 8.57 -2.46 0.73
CA ASN A 128 8.61 -1.16 1.41
C ASN A 128 9.37 -0.09 0.62
N ARG A 129 10.48 -0.44 -0.06
CA ARG A 129 11.33 0.51 -0.80
C ARG A 129 11.03 0.61 -2.29
N GLY A 130 10.22 -0.29 -2.84
CA GLY A 130 9.96 -0.35 -4.28
C GLY A 130 11.16 -0.75 -5.14
N TRP A 131 12.05 -1.63 -4.63
CA TRP A 131 13.36 -1.92 -5.24
C TRP A 131 13.36 -3.08 -6.28
N LYS A 132 12.20 -3.56 -6.74
CA LYS A 132 12.12 -4.74 -7.63
C LYS A 132 11.14 -4.59 -8.82
N GLY A 133 11.34 -3.59 -9.68
CA GLY A 133 10.64 -3.50 -10.99
C GLY A 133 9.10 -3.52 -10.90
N TRP A 134 8.37 -3.37 -12.01
CA TRP A 134 6.91 -3.13 -12.02
C TRP A 134 6.02 -4.05 -11.15
N ASN A 135 6.49 -5.25 -10.79
CA ASN A 135 5.63 -6.40 -10.50
C ASN A 135 5.42 -6.69 -9.00
N GLN A 136 5.90 -5.83 -8.08
CA GLN A 136 5.73 -5.99 -6.63
C GLN A 136 5.25 -4.69 -5.93
N HIS A 137 4.59 -3.80 -6.67
CA HIS A 137 4.36 -2.39 -6.28
C HIS A 137 2.90 -1.97 -6.12
N TRP A 138 1.99 -2.90 -5.83
CA TRP A 138 0.57 -2.53 -5.69
C TRP A 138 0.36 -1.42 -4.65
N ARG A 139 1.14 -1.46 -3.56
CA ARG A 139 1.02 -0.51 -2.46
C ARG A 139 1.42 0.91 -2.86
N ILE A 140 2.58 1.06 -3.51
CA ILE A 140 3.04 2.35 -4.06
C ILE A 140 2.06 2.86 -5.13
N GLY A 141 1.60 1.98 -6.03
CA GLY A 141 0.59 2.32 -7.02
C GLY A 141 -0.69 2.86 -6.37
N ILE A 142 -1.17 2.20 -5.32
CA ILE A 142 -2.34 2.65 -4.55
C ILE A 142 -2.08 3.97 -3.83
N GLU A 143 -0.94 4.15 -3.18
CA GLU A 143 -0.56 5.42 -2.54
C GLU A 143 -0.61 6.59 -3.55
N TYR A 144 -0.09 6.38 -4.76
CA TYR A 144 -0.16 7.39 -5.81
C TYR A 144 -1.58 7.60 -6.35
N THR A 145 -2.42 6.57 -6.47
CA THR A 145 -3.82 6.78 -6.84
C THR A 145 -4.59 7.58 -5.78
N ILE A 146 -4.30 7.37 -4.49
CA ILE A 146 -4.82 8.18 -3.39
C ILE A 146 -4.36 9.63 -3.54
N TRP A 147 -3.07 9.84 -3.84
CA TRP A 147 -2.53 11.17 -4.09
C TRP A 147 -3.28 11.90 -5.19
N ILE A 148 -3.39 11.26 -6.37
CA ILE A 148 -4.08 11.79 -7.55
C ILE A 148 -5.52 12.17 -7.24
N TRP A 149 -6.24 11.32 -6.49
CA TRP A 149 -7.60 11.62 -6.06
C TRP A 149 -7.68 12.91 -5.23
N LEU A 150 -6.78 13.05 -4.27
CA LEU A 150 -6.80 14.16 -3.30
C LEU A 150 -6.33 15.49 -3.90
N ILE A 151 -5.46 15.46 -4.92
CA ILE A 151 -4.98 16.69 -5.58
C ILE A 151 -5.80 17.09 -6.81
N ASN A 152 -6.80 16.30 -7.20
CA ASN A 152 -7.65 16.61 -8.34
C ASN A 152 -8.51 17.87 -8.03
N PRO A 153 -8.29 18.99 -8.75
CA PRO A 153 -8.96 20.25 -8.46
C PRO A 153 -10.46 20.24 -8.79
N PHE A 154 -10.94 19.29 -9.59
CA PHE A 154 -12.36 19.19 -9.96
C PHE A 154 -13.18 18.40 -8.93
N ARG A 155 -12.53 17.75 -7.96
CA ARG A 155 -13.23 17.08 -6.87
C ARG A 155 -13.50 18.06 -5.75
N ILE A 156 -14.76 18.16 -5.34
CA ILE A 156 -15.16 19.00 -4.22
C ILE A 156 -14.91 18.23 -2.93
N LYS A 157 -14.04 18.77 -2.06
CA LYS A 157 -13.66 18.17 -0.77
C LYS A 157 -13.29 16.67 -0.88
N PRO A 158 -12.30 16.31 -1.70
CA PRO A 158 -11.89 14.92 -1.82
C PRO A 158 -11.33 14.43 -0.49
N SER A 159 -11.65 13.19 -0.12
CA SER A 159 -11.06 12.48 1.02
C SER A 159 -10.96 10.99 0.71
N VAL A 160 -10.10 10.30 1.44
CA VAL A 160 -9.97 8.83 1.40
C VAL A 160 -10.07 8.29 2.82
N GLU A 161 -11.05 7.42 3.05
CA GLU A 161 -11.10 6.59 4.25
C GLU A 161 -10.27 5.33 3.98
N PHE A 162 -9.22 5.12 4.77
CA PHE A 162 -8.31 3.99 4.66
C PHE A 162 -8.41 3.15 5.94
N GLN A 163 -8.93 1.93 5.80
CA GLN A 163 -8.96 0.94 6.88
C GLN A 163 -8.02 -0.18 6.56
N VAL A 164 -7.24 -0.60 7.56
CA VAL A 164 -6.47 -1.84 7.50
C VAL A 164 -6.82 -2.72 8.67
N ARG A 165 -6.80 -4.03 8.44
CA ARG A 165 -6.77 -5.05 9.47
C ARG A 165 -5.59 -5.96 9.22
N PHE A 166 -4.78 -6.14 10.25
CA PHE A 166 -3.67 -7.08 10.24
C PHE A 166 -3.97 -8.26 11.13
N PHE A 167 -3.40 -9.37 10.72
CA PHE A 167 -3.54 -10.65 11.38
C PHE A 167 -2.13 -11.21 11.64
N TYR A 168 -2.01 -12.03 12.67
CA TYR A 168 -0.71 -12.47 13.21
C TYR A 168 -0.75 -13.96 13.61
N ASN A 169 -0.90 -14.83 12.63
CA ASN A 169 -0.98 -16.28 12.78
C ASN A 169 0.39 -16.98 12.67
N ASP A 170 1.41 -16.30 12.12
CA ASP A 170 2.76 -16.84 12.00
C ASP A 170 3.38 -17.04 13.38
N GLN A 171 3.64 -18.31 13.73
CA GLN A 171 4.23 -18.69 15.01
C GLN A 171 5.72 -18.38 15.11
N THR A 172 6.41 -18.25 13.98
CA THR A 172 7.84 -17.94 13.88
C THR A 172 8.06 -16.44 14.02
N TYR A 173 7.27 -15.63 13.31
CA TYR A 173 7.38 -14.17 13.30
C TYR A 173 6.10 -13.52 13.86
N ARG A 174 5.82 -13.76 15.14
CA ARG A 174 4.54 -13.41 15.79
C ARG A 174 4.21 -11.91 15.85
N ASP A 175 5.21 -11.06 15.65
CA ASP A 175 5.07 -9.60 15.66
C ASP A 175 5.05 -9.00 14.24
N ARG A 176 5.17 -9.86 13.21
CA ARG A 176 5.04 -9.52 11.78
C ARG A 176 3.66 -9.98 11.30
N PRO A 177 2.89 -9.14 10.59
CA PRO A 177 1.60 -9.55 10.09
C PRO A 177 1.75 -10.67 9.04
N ASP A 178 0.89 -11.69 9.13
CA ASP A 178 0.85 -12.79 8.16
C ASP A 178 -0.15 -12.55 7.03
N HIS A 179 -1.10 -11.64 7.21
CA HIS A 179 -1.96 -11.16 6.14
C HIS A 179 -2.52 -9.79 6.48
N GLY A 180 -2.81 -9.04 5.42
CA GLY A 180 -3.43 -7.72 5.50
C GLY A 180 -4.76 -7.71 4.75
N LYS A 181 -5.74 -7.01 5.33
CA LYS A 181 -6.98 -6.68 4.65
C LYS A 181 -7.17 -5.18 4.66
N PHE A 182 -7.37 -4.59 3.50
CA PHE A 182 -7.46 -3.15 3.29
C PHE A 182 -8.81 -2.78 2.67
N LEU A 183 -9.50 -1.81 3.27
CA LEU A 183 -10.66 -1.16 2.65
C LEU A 183 -10.30 0.30 2.38
N ILE A 184 -10.37 0.68 1.11
CA ILE A 184 -10.01 2.03 0.66
C ILE A 184 -11.24 2.63 0.01
N LYS A 185 -11.79 3.67 0.63
CA LYS A 185 -12.99 4.34 0.16
C LYS A 185 -12.67 5.75 -0.27
N PHE A 186 -12.84 5.99 -1.56
CA PHE A 186 -12.64 7.28 -2.19
C PHE A 186 -13.93 8.07 -2.11
N LYS A 187 -13.86 9.29 -1.56
CA LYS A 187 -15.00 10.15 -1.28
C LYS A 187 -14.82 11.54 -1.86
N CYS A 188 -15.89 12.11 -2.39
CA CYS A 188 -15.99 13.54 -2.66
C CYS A 188 -17.46 14.01 -2.60
N ASP A 189 -17.66 15.29 -2.28
CA ASP A 189 -18.99 15.89 -2.19
C ASP A 189 -19.62 16.14 -3.58
N GLY A 190 -18.80 16.10 -4.63
CA GLY A 190 -19.22 16.26 -6.02
C GLY A 190 -18.05 16.46 -6.97
N TYR A 191 -18.39 16.67 -8.24
CA TYR A 191 -17.45 16.91 -9.34
C TYR A 191 -17.82 18.22 -10.05
N GLU A 192 -16.89 19.18 -10.13
CA GLU A 192 -17.07 20.41 -10.91
C GLU A 192 -16.98 20.06 -12.40
N LYS A 193 -18.14 20.01 -13.07
CA LYS A 193 -18.24 19.80 -14.52
C LYS A 193 -17.65 20.99 -15.28
N ASN A 194 -16.35 20.94 -15.57
CA ASN A 194 -15.82 21.75 -16.66
C ASN A 194 -16.39 21.28 -18.01
N LYS A 195 -16.79 22.24 -18.84
CA LYS A 195 -17.59 22.05 -20.05
C LYS A 195 -16.96 21.09 -21.08
N LYS A 196 -17.84 20.23 -21.63
CA LYS A 196 -17.75 19.48 -22.91
C LYS A 196 -16.70 18.37 -23.01
N VAL A 197 -16.98 17.23 -22.38
CA VAL A 197 -16.70 15.93 -23.01
C VAL A 197 -17.96 15.08 -22.93
N ASP A 198 -18.45 14.67 -24.09
CA ASP A 198 -19.67 13.88 -24.31
C ASP A 198 -19.46 12.39 -23.98
N ASN A 199 -18.63 12.09 -22.97
CA ASN A 199 -18.29 10.73 -22.55
C ASN A 199 -19.01 10.30 -21.26
N ARG A 200 -20.05 11.02 -20.85
CA ARG A 200 -20.76 10.80 -19.56
C ARG A 200 -21.42 9.42 -19.44
N ASP A 201 -21.52 8.66 -20.52
CA ASP A 201 -22.13 7.32 -20.52
C ASP A 201 -21.12 6.18 -20.39
N LYS A 202 -19.81 6.44 -20.46
CA LYS A 202 -18.78 5.39 -20.38
C LYS A 202 -18.27 5.22 -18.95
N LYS A 203 -18.77 4.17 -18.28
CA LYS A 203 -18.30 3.73 -16.96
C LYS A 203 -16.87 3.17 -16.99
N GLU A 204 -16.40 2.77 -18.16
CA GLU A 204 -15.11 2.10 -18.36
C GLU A 204 -14.15 2.96 -19.18
N ILE A 205 -12.89 3.04 -18.74
CA ILE A 205 -11.78 3.53 -19.58
C ILE A 205 -11.41 2.53 -20.68
N SER A 206 -10.98 3.02 -21.84
CA SER A 206 -10.42 2.16 -22.89
C SER A 206 -9.04 1.63 -22.49
N MET A 207 -8.63 0.50 -23.05
CA MET A 207 -7.29 -0.06 -22.81
C MET A 207 -6.15 0.84 -23.29
N GLU A 208 -6.38 1.63 -24.33
CA GLU A 208 -5.43 2.65 -24.80
C GLU A 208 -5.24 3.74 -23.75
N LEU A 209 -6.34 4.30 -23.23
CA LEU A 209 -6.28 5.31 -22.18
C LEU A 209 -5.67 4.74 -20.89
N TYR A 210 -6.02 3.52 -20.52
CA TYR A 210 -5.41 2.80 -19.41
C TYR A 210 -3.89 2.73 -19.54
N THR A 211 -3.39 2.32 -20.71
CA THR A 211 -1.94 2.18 -20.97
C THR A 211 -1.22 3.53 -20.82
N ILE A 212 -1.82 4.62 -21.32
CA ILE A 212 -1.26 5.97 -21.19
C ILE A 212 -1.20 6.40 -19.72
N LEU A 213 -2.32 6.30 -19.01
CA LEU A 213 -2.43 6.71 -17.61
C LEU A 213 -1.51 5.88 -16.71
N LYS A 214 -1.48 4.56 -16.92
CA LYS A 214 -0.55 3.66 -16.25
C LYS A 214 0.88 4.08 -16.54
N GLY A 215 1.24 4.34 -17.79
CA GLY A 215 2.57 4.83 -18.17
C GLY A 215 2.96 6.12 -17.44
N ASP A 216 2.08 7.10 -17.35
CA ASP A 216 2.35 8.35 -16.62
C ASP A 216 2.54 8.13 -15.11
N LEU A 217 1.70 7.26 -14.51
CA LEU A 217 1.82 6.86 -13.11
C LEU A 217 3.16 6.15 -12.86
N MET A 218 3.50 5.18 -13.72
CA MET A 218 4.67 4.29 -13.56
C MET A 218 5.99 4.97 -13.91
N ASN A 219 6.03 5.85 -14.92
CA ASN A 219 7.24 6.65 -15.21
C ASN A 219 7.66 7.50 -14.01
N THR A 220 6.71 7.85 -13.13
CA THR A 220 7.02 8.56 -11.89
C THR A 220 7.66 7.63 -10.84
N ILE A 221 7.35 6.33 -10.87
CA ILE A 221 7.93 5.30 -10.00
C ILE A 221 9.35 4.92 -10.47
N GLU A 222 9.56 4.74 -11.78
CA GLU A 222 10.78 4.11 -12.31
C GLU A 222 11.99 5.04 -12.44
N ASN A 223 11.79 6.34 -12.67
CA ASN A 223 12.90 7.30 -12.77
C ASN A 223 13.62 7.58 -11.44
N GLU A 224 13.31 6.82 -10.39
CA GLU A 224 13.88 6.95 -9.04
C GLU A 224 14.79 5.75 -8.65
N SER A 225 15.09 4.83 -9.57
CA SER A 225 15.55 3.47 -9.22
C SER A 225 17.03 3.22 -8.91
N ASP A 226 17.97 4.15 -9.10
CA ASP A 226 19.39 3.72 -9.08
C ASP A 226 20.22 4.15 -7.85
N SER A 227 19.74 5.01 -6.95
CA SER A 227 20.53 5.33 -5.71
C SER A 227 19.85 6.17 -4.60
N VAL A 228 18.55 6.46 -4.64
CA VAL A 228 17.95 7.43 -3.68
C VAL A 228 17.40 6.73 -2.42
N PRO A 229 17.77 7.18 -1.20
CA PRO A 229 17.15 6.76 0.05
C PRO A 229 15.78 7.46 0.23
N GLU A 230 14.75 6.68 0.58
CA GLU A 230 13.35 7.08 0.77
C GLU A 230 12.64 7.65 -0.49
N PRO A 231 11.39 7.25 -0.79
CA PRO A 231 10.67 7.76 -1.96
C PRO A 231 10.45 9.28 -1.89
N ASN A 232 10.72 10.01 -2.98
CA ASN A 232 10.65 11.47 -3.01
C ASN A 232 9.27 11.93 -3.53
N TYR A 233 8.32 12.02 -2.60
CA TYR A 233 6.92 12.38 -2.87
C TYR A 233 6.67 13.87 -3.16
N GLU A 234 7.66 14.77 -3.01
CA GLU A 234 7.51 16.21 -3.31
C GLU A 234 7.24 16.50 -4.81
N LYS A 235 7.35 15.49 -5.67
CA LYS A 235 7.32 15.65 -7.13
C LYS A 235 5.96 15.37 -7.80
N PHE A 236 4.93 14.99 -7.06
CA PHE A 236 3.57 14.86 -7.62
C PHE A 236 2.91 16.24 -7.72
N THR A 237 3.22 16.95 -8.80
CA THR A 237 2.58 18.23 -9.11
C THR A 237 1.25 18.02 -9.81
N THR A 238 0.30 18.94 -9.61
CA THR A 238 -1.00 18.98 -10.30
C THR A 238 -0.86 18.91 -11.83
N ALA A 239 0.24 19.43 -12.39
CA ALA A 239 0.52 19.37 -13.82
C ALA A 239 0.79 17.94 -14.32
N ARG A 240 1.51 17.13 -13.54
CA ARG A 240 1.89 15.75 -13.92
C ARG A 240 0.70 14.80 -13.93
N VAL A 241 -0.24 14.98 -13.00
CA VAL A 241 -1.42 14.12 -12.87
C VAL A 241 -2.64 14.65 -13.61
N SER A 242 -2.47 15.72 -14.40
CA SER A 242 -3.55 16.41 -15.09
C SER A 242 -4.41 15.50 -15.98
N LYS A 243 -3.81 14.46 -16.59
CA LYS A 243 -4.54 13.50 -17.43
C LYS A 243 -5.54 12.63 -16.65
N PHE A 244 -5.37 12.50 -15.34
CA PHE A 244 -6.33 11.82 -14.47
C PHE A 244 -7.50 12.72 -14.08
N HIS A 245 -7.37 14.04 -14.23
CA HIS A 245 -8.38 14.98 -13.77
C HIS A 245 -9.66 14.90 -14.57
N ASP A 246 -9.58 14.48 -15.83
CA ASP A 246 -10.72 14.39 -16.74
C ASP A 246 -11.56 13.11 -16.55
N LEU A 247 -11.11 12.18 -15.69
CA LEU A 247 -11.81 10.92 -15.44
C LEU A 247 -13.02 11.12 -14.53
N THR A 248 -14.17 10.54 -14.91
CA THR A 248 -15.29 10.39 -13.97
C THR A 248 -14.89 9.48 -12.81
N SER A 249 -15.65 9.48 -11.72
CA SER A 249 -15.36 8.59 -10.59
C SER A 249 -15.47 7.10 -10.97
N GLU A 250 -16.38 6.73 -11.86
CA GLU A 250 -16.48 5.36 -12.39
C GLU A 250 -15.27 5.00 -13.24
N GLN A 251 -14.81 5.90 -14.09
CA GLN A 251 -13.61 5.69 -14.91
C GLN A 251 -12.34 5.59 -14.05
N PHE A 252 -12.23 6.44 -13.03
CA PHE A 252 -11.13 6.41 -12.08
C PHE A 252 -11.14 5.11 -11.26
N GLN A 253 -12.33 4.64 -10.86
CA GLN A 253 -12.48 3.34 -10.22
C GLN A 253 -12.05 2.20 -11.15
N HIS A 254 -12.51 2.20 -12.41
CA HIS A 254 -12.13 1.19 -13.39
C HIS A 254 -10.61 1.17 -13.61
N PHE A 255 -9.97 2.35 -13.67
CA PHE A 255 -8.52 2.47 -13.74
C PHE A 255 -7.81 1.76 -12.59
N ILE A 256 -8.22 2.00 -11.34
CA ILE A 256 -7.57 1.38 -10.17
C ILE A 256 -7.75 -0.15 -10.20
N LEU A 257 -8.95 -0.63 -10.56
CA LEU A 257 -9.21 -2.07 -10.64
C LEU A 257 -8.34 -2.75 -11.71
N LEU A 258 -8.17 -2.14 -12.89
CA LEU A 258 -7.25 -2.63 -13.93
C LEU A 258 -5.81 -2.63 -13.43
N LEU A 259 -5.38 -1.54 -12.78
CA LEU A 259 -4.03 -1.41 -12.22
C LEU A 259 -3.71 -2.53 -11.22
N LEU A 260 -4.62 -2.79 -10.28
CA LEU A 260 -4.47 -3.83 -9.26
C LEU A 260 -4.50 -5.25 -9.86
N ASN A 261 -5.35 -5.49 -10.85
CA ASN A 261 -5.39 -6.77 -11.55
C ASN A 261 -4.10 -7.03 -12.32
N ASP A 262 -3.51 -6.01 -12.94
CA ASP A 262 -2.21 -6.10 -13.59
C ASP A 262 -1.11 -6.46 -12.58
N TYR A 263 -1.08 -5.85 -11.40
CA TYR A 263 -0.12 -6.23 -10.37
C TYR A 263 -0.26 -7.70 -9.97
N LYS A 264 -1.49 -8.14 -9.69
CA LYS A 264 -1.79 -9.52 -9.32
C LYS A 264 -1.38 -10.54 -10.40
N ALA A 265 -1.67 -10.26 -11.67
CA ALA A 265 -1.36 -11.15 -12.78
C ALA A 265 0.16 -11.32 -12.97
N ASN A 266 0.93 -10.25 -12.75
CA ASN A 266 2.38 -10.29 -12.89
C ASN A 266 3.09 -10.97 -11.71
N GLU A 267 2.54 -10.92 -10.49
CA GLU A 267 3.08 -11.68 -9.35
C GLU A 267 3.04 -13.20 -9.61
N GLN A 268 1.95 -13.70 -10.20
CA GLN A 268 1.79 -15.13 -10.48
C GLN A 268 2.78 -15.66 -11.52
N GLN A 269 3.21 -14.84 -12.49
CA GLN A 269 4.17 -15.23 -13.52
C GLN A 269 5.60 -15.42 -13.00
N HIS A 270 5.93 -14.82 -11.85
CA HIS A 270 7.25 -14.95 -11.23
C HIS A 270 7.37 -16.14 -10.25
N VAL A 271 6.31 -16.94 -10.07
CA VAL A 271 6.25 -18.06 -9.09
C VAL A 271 6.45 -19.45 -9.74
N GLU A 272 6.62 -19.58 -11.07
CA GLU A 272 6.96 -20.89 -11.66
C GLU A 272 8.45 -21.28 -11.48
N PRO A 273 8.76 -22.54 -11.10
CA PRO A 273 10.04 -22.88 -10.50
C PRO A 273 11.12 -23.24 -11.51
N THR A 274 12.32 -22.85 -11.14
CA THR A 274 13.56 -23.58 -11.42
C THR A 274 13.42 -25.06 -11.03
N SER A 275 13.00 -25.90 -11.98
CA SER A 275 13.23 -27.34 -11.92
C SER A 275 13.47 -27.91 -13.31
N ALA A 276 14.68 -27.72 -13.82
CA ALA A 276 15.31 -28.69 -14.70
C ALA A 276 16.58 -29.16 -14.01
N SER A 277 16.55 -30.42 -13.58
CA SER A 277 17.60 -31.13 -12.87
C SER A 277 18.97 -30.90 -13.51
N SER A 278 19.90 -30.29 -12.77
CA SER A 278 21.32 -30.43 -13.07
C SER A 278 21.69 -31.90 -12.87
N GLY A 279 21.96 -32.61 -13.98
CA GLY A 279 22.48 -33.97 -13.95
C GLY A 279 23.75 -34.01 -13.11
N TYR A 280 23.66 -34.66 -11.95
CA TYR A 280 24.80 -35.09 -11.17
C TYR A 280 25.65 -36.03 -12.05
N ARG A 281 26.83 -35.58 -12.49
CA ARG A 281 27.89 -36.47 -12.96
C ARG A 281 28.78 -36.80 -11.76
N PRO A 282 28.90 -38.06 -11.34
CA PRO A 282 29.87 -38.42 -10.31
C PRO A 282 31.27 -38.40 -10.92
N THR A 283 32.14 -37.54 -10.40
CA THR A 283 33.58 -37.63 -10.60
C THR A 283 34.14 -38.68 -9.65
N THR A 284 34.41 -39.87 -10.16
CA THR A 284 35.25 -40.87 -9.50
C THR A 284 36.71 -40.48 -9.65
N THR A 285 37.35 -40.08 -8.55
CA THR A 285 38.81 -40.06 -8.43
C THR A 285 39.24 -41.27 -7.60
N PRO A 286 40.12 -42.16 -8.10
CA PRO A 286 40.61 -43.28 -7.31
C PRO A 286 41.72 -42.81 -6.35
N LEU A 287 41.55 -43.11 -5.06
CA LEU A 287 42.61 -43.04 -4.06
C LEU A 287 43.53 -44.25 -4.23
N THR A 288 44.75 -44.03 -4.73
CA THR A 288 45.87 -44.96 -4.57
C THR A 288 46.45 -44.78 -3.17
N TYR A 289 46.37 -45.84 -2.36
CA TYR A 289 47.24 -46.03 -1.20
C TYR A 289 48.38 -46.97 -1.57
N LYS A 290 49.57 -46.68 -1.06
CA LYS A 290 50.73 -47.57 -1.04
C LYS A 290 50.44 -48.83 -0.24
#